data_AF-A0A2E8I626-F1
#
_entry.id   AF-A0A2E8I626-F1
#
_cell.length_a   1.000
_cell.length_b   1.000
_cell.length_c   1.000
_cell.angle_alpha   90.00
_cell.angle_beta   90.00
_cell.angle_gamma   90.00
#
_symmetry.space_group_name_H-M   'P 1'
#
loop_
_entity.id
_entity.type
_entity.pdbx_description
1 polymer ?
#
loop_
_entity_poly.entity_id
_entity_poly.type
_entity_poly.pdbx_seq_one_letter_code
_entity_poly.pdbx_strand_id
1 'polypeptide(L)'
;MGPRYLILDISHARATENHLNGSLATYNLKFTDLLTMTVEALTNLEDYYTNDEKVTDYGLMYRCLNQYNDRHRKEYTFEDIHDICTIALRIYKTIYPAIGTFFQQYTFSRLIVSQCLGDDLYVECC
;
A
#
# COMPACT_ATOMS: atom_id res chain seq x y z
N MET A 1 -18.11 -9.89 -14.97
CA MET A 1 -17.21 -8.86 -15.53
C MET A 1 -15.79 -9.40 -15.38
N GLY A 2 -14.94 -9.29 -16.40
CA GLY A 2 -13.53 -9.72 -16.29
C GLY A 2 -12.71 -8.78 -15.40
N PRO A 3 -11.52 -9.21 -14.93
CA PRO A 3 -10.65 -8.35 -14.13
C PRO A 3 -10.30 -7.09 -14.93
N ARG A 4 -10.44 -5.92 -14.30
CA ARG A 4 -10.00 -4.65 -14.85
C ARG A 4 -8.63 -4.32 -14.28
N TYR A 5 -7.71 -3.90 -15.14
CA TYR A 5 -6.36 -3.55 -14.72
C TYR A 5 -6.21 -2.04 -14.66
N LEU A 6 -5.79 -1.54 -13.49
CA LEU A 6 -5.30 -0.19 -13.28
C LEU A 6 -3.78 -0.23 -13.24
N ILE A 7 -3.12 0.59 -14.06
CA ILE A 7 -1.67 0.73 -14.06
C ILE A 7 -1.34 2.04 -13.32
N LEU A 8 -0.58 1.93 -12.24
CA LEU A 8 -0.15 3.06 -11.41
C LEU A 8 1.32 3.35 -11.66
N ASP A 9 1.62 4.60 -11.97
CA ASP A 9 3.00 5.11 -12.06
C ASP A 9 3.55 5.33 -10.65
N ILE A 10 4.63 4.63 -10.32
CA ILE A 10 5.36 4.72 -9.05
C ILE A 10 6.76 5.30 -9.23
N SER A 11 7.10 5.87 -10.39
CA SER A 11 8.42 6.45 -10.68
C SER A 11 8.81 7.52 -9.66
N HIS A 12 7.87 8.41 -9.32
CA HIS A 12 8.08 9.45 -8.32
C HIS A 12 8.35 8.85 -6.93
N ALA A 13 7.50 7.92 -6.49
CA ALA A 13 7.65 7.23 -5.21
C ALA A 13 8.98 6.46 -5.13
N ARG A 14 9.38 5.79 -6.21
CA ARG A 14 10.66 5.07 -6.28
C ARG A 14 11.84 6.03 -6.24
N ALA A 15 11.75 7.19 -6.89
CA ALA A 15 12.81 8.19 -6.90
C ALA A 15 12.98 8.89 -5.54
N THR A 16 11.87 9.30 -4.89
CA THR A 16 11.91 10.02 -3.61
C THR A 16 12.18 9.10 -2.43
N GLU A 17 11.62 7.89 -2.44
CA GLU A 17 11.78 6.93 -1.35
C GLU A 17 12.99 6.00 -1.55
N ASN A 18 13.76 6.12 -2.65
CA ASN A 18 14.99 5.35 -2.87
C ASN A 18 16.03 5.58 -1.77
N HIS A 19 16.04 6.78 -1.18
CA HIS A 19 16.88 7.13 -0.03
C HIS A 19 16.46 6.40 1.25
N LEU A 20 15.22 5.89 1.30
CA LEU A 20 14.64 5.16 2.43
C LEU A 20 14.76 3.64 2.27
N ASN A 21 15.45 3.16 1.22
CA ASN A 21 15.86 1.76 1.10
C ASN A 21 16.67 1.29 2.32
N GLY A 22 17.39 2.20 3.00
CA GLY A 22 18.04 1.90 4.29
C GLY A 22 17.02 1.48 5.34
N SER A 23 15.95 2.26 5.51
CA SER A 23 14.84 1.92 6.39
C SER A 23 14.15 0.64 5.93
N LEU A 24 13.94 0.36 4.64
CA LEU A 24 13.33 -0.91 4.22
C LEU A 24 14.24 -2.13 4.44
N ALA A 25 15.55 -1.95 4.24
CA ALA A 25 16.56 -3.00 4.41
C ALA A 25 16.69 -3.43 5.87
N THR A 26 16.58 -2.50 6.83
CA THR A 26 16.51 -2.80 8.28
C THR A 26 15.37 -3.79 8.61
N TYR A 27 14.36 -3.86 7.75
CA TYR A 27 13.14 -4.65 7.96
C TYR A 27 13.20 -5.87 7.08
N ASN A 28 14.20 -6.00 6.22
CA ASN A 28 14.24 -7.03 5.20
C ASN A 28 12.86 -7.11 4.51
N LEU A 29 12.34 -5.93 4.15
CA LEU A 29 11.09 -5.69 3.45
C LEU A 29 11.47 -5.16 2.06
N LYS A 30 10.99 -5.81 1.00
CA LYS A 30 11.22 -5.28 -0.35
C LYS A 30 10.25 -4.13 -0.60
N PHE A 31 10.67 -3.15 -1.39
CA PHE A 31 9.79 -2.06 -1.82
C PHE A 31 8.51 -2.57 -2.52
N THR A 32 8.60 -3.65 -3.29
CA THR A 32 7.45 -4.33 -3.93
C THR A 32 6.44 -4.88 -2.91
N ASP A 33 6.93 -5.40 -1.80
CA ASP A 33 6.08 -5.94 -0.74
C ASP A 33 5.37 -4.78 -0.02
N LEU A 34 6.09 -3.68 0.23
CA LEU A 34 5.51 -2.44 0.76
C LEU A 34 4.43 -1.87 -0.16
N LEU A 35 4.68 -1.79 -1.46
CA LEU A 35 3.70 -1.33 -2.45
C LEU A 35 2.43 -2.17 -2.43
N THR A 36 2.58 -3.50 -2.42
CA THR A 36 1.48 -4.46 -2.37
C THR A 36 0.63 -4.25 -1.13
N MET A 37 1.27 -4.23 0.04
CA MET A 37 0.61 -3.98 1.32
C MET A 37 -0.12 -2.63 1.34
N THR A 38 0.51 -1.58 0.83
CA THR A 38 -0.06 -0.22 0.81
C THR A 38 -1.35 -0.18 0.00
N VAL A 39 -1.35 -0.76 -1.22
CA VAL A 39 -2.51 -0.78 -2.09
C VAL A 39 -3.63 -1.63 -1.50
N GLU A 40 -3.32 -2.84 -1.02
CA GLU A 40 -4.32 -3.76 -0.47
C GLU A 40 -4.95 -3.24 0.84
N ALA A 41 -4.15 -2.70 1.75
CA ALA A 41 -4.65 -2.19 3.03
C ALA A 41 -5.56 -0.95 2.87
N LEU A 42 -5.34 -0.16 1.82
CA LEU A 42 -6.12 1.04 1.54
C LEU A 42 -7.27 0.80 0.57
N THR A 43 -7.47 -0.42 0.08
CA THR A 43 -8.68 -0.72 -0.70
C THR A 43 -9.86 -1.14 0.13
N ASN A 44 -9.61 -1.69 1.30
CA ASN A 44 -10.66 -2.28 2.12
C ASN A 44 -11.43 -1.20 2.93
N LEU A 45 -11.63 -0.02 2.32
CA LEU A 45 -12.22 1.16 2.94
C LEU A 45 -13.70 0.94 3.27
N GLU A 46 -14.43 0.12 2.49
CA GLU A 46 -15.85 -0.10 2.72
C GLU A 46 -16.13 -0.93 3.99
N ASP A 47 -15.31 -1.95 4.28
CA ASP A 47 -15.40 -2.74 5.51
C ASP A 47 -14.92 -1.98 6.76
N TYR A 48 -14.00 -1.03 6.60
CA TYR A 48 -13.33 -0.35 7.72
C TYR A 48 -13.97 0.98 8.13
N TYR A 49 -14.71 1.66 7.25
CA TYR A 49 -15.41 2.91 7.59
C TYR A 49 -16.89 2.72 7.97
N THR A 50 -17.47 1.53 7.73
CA THR A 50 -18.83 1.19 8.17
C THR A 50 -18.91 0.83 9.66
N ASN A 51 -17.79 0.46 10.28
CA ASN A 51 -17.69 0.16 11.71
C ASN A 51 -16.89 1.26 12.40
N ASP A 52 -17.62 2.10 13.12
CA ASP A 52 -17.25 3.27 13.93
C ASP A 52 -15.80 3.42 14.47
N GLU A 53 -15.43 4.69 14.69
CA GLU A 53 -14.20 5.26 15.29
C GLU A 53 -12.93 5.41 14.42
N LYS A 54 -12.77 6.60 13.82
CA LYS A 54 -11.48 7.31 13.56
C LYS A 54 -10.27 6.43 13.25
N VAL A 55 -10.38 5.50 12.30
CA VAL A 55 -9.22 4.77 11.82
C VAL A 55 -8.37 5.76 11.01
N THR A 56 -7.22 6.15 11.56
CA THR A 56 -6.26 7.00 10.84
C THR A 56 -5.57 6.19 9.76
N ASP A 57 -5.14 6.83 8.67
CA ASP A 57 -4.40 6.15 7.60
C ASP A 57 -3.17 5.39 8.17
N TYR A 58 -2.54 5.94 9.21
CA TYR A 58 -1.49 5.26 9.97
C TYR A 58 -1.99 3.98 10.62
N GLY A 59 -3.14 3.99 11.30
CA GLY A 59 -3.71 2.80 11.94
C GLY A 59 -3.95 1.63 10.97
N LEU A 60 -4.36 1.91 9.73
CA LEU A 60 -4.49 0.90 8.67
C LEU A 60 -3.13 0.32 8.27
N MET A 61 -2.12 1.18 8.08
CA MET A 61 -0.76 0.75 7.74
C MET A 61 -0.11 -0.07 8.86
N TYR A 62 -0.24 0.35 10.11
CA TYR A 62 0.27 -0.39 11.28
C TYR A 62 -0.33 -1.80 11.34
N ARG A 63 -1.63 -1.96 11.08
CA ARG A 63 -2.29 -3.27 11.07
C ARG A 63 -1.78 -4.15 9.92
N CYS A 64 -1.62 -3.60 8.72
CA CYS A 64 -1.12 -4.35 7.57
C CYS A 64 0.32 -4.83 7.80
N LEU A 65 1.19 -3.95 8.31
CA LEU A 65 2.56 -4.29 8.66
C LEU A 65 2.61 -5.35 9.76
N ASN A 66 1.74 -5.26 10.77
CA ASN A 66 1.66 -6.29 11.81
C ASN A 66 1.27 -7.66 11.24
N GLN A 67 0.30 -7.72 10.32
CA GLN A 67 -0.06 -8.97 9.64
C GLN A 67 1.08 -9.52 8.78
N TYR A 68 1.83 -8.64 8.11
CA TYR A 68 3.03 -9.04 7.38
C TYR A 68 4.10 -9.60 8.32
N ASN A 69 4.31 -8.98 9.47
CA ASN A 69 5.25 -9.44 10.49
C ASN A 69 4.86 -10.81 11.03
N ASP A 70 3.57 -11.01 11.34
CA ASP A 70 3.04 -12.31 11.79
C ASP A 70 3.30 -13.40 10.75
N ARG A 71 3.06 -13.11 9.47
CA ARG A 71 3.29 -14.05 8.36
C ARG A 71 4.77 -14.38 8.15
N HIS A 72 5.66 -13.42 8.41
CA HIS A 72 7.10 -13.57 8.20
C HIS A 72 7.87 -13.90 9.49
N ARG A 73 7.19 -14.07 10.63
CA ARG A 73 7.75 -14.36 11.96
C ARG A 73 8.87 -13.41 12.38
N LYS A 74 8.61 -12.11 12.31
CA LYS A 74 9.57 -11.08 12.72
C LYS A 74 8.99 -10.18 13.81
N GLU A 75 9.79 -9.90 14.83
CA GLU A 75 9.45 -8.95 15.90
C GLU A 75 10.16 -7.62 15.63
N TYR A 76 9.42 -6.55 15.36
CA TYR A 76 9.96 -5.21 15.13
C TYR A 76 9.57 -4.26 16.25
N THR A 77 10.34 -3.18 16.40
CA THR A 77 10.02 -2.13 17.37
C THR A 77 8.90 -1.21 16.86
N PHE A 78 8.27 -0.45 17.75
CA PHE A 78 7.21 0.51 17.38
C PHE A 78 7.74 1.68 16.55
N GLU A 79 8.94 2.17 16.87
CA GLU A 79 9.64 3.22 16.12
C GLU A 79 9.91 2.75 14.70
N ASP A 80 10.30 1.49 14.59
CA ASP A 80 10.53 0.88 13.31
C ASP A 80 9.25 0.92 12.42
N ILE A 81 8.16 0.40 12.94
CA ILE A 81 6.92 0.33 12.16
C ILE A 81 6.42 1.74 11.76
N HIS A 82 6.79 2.80 12.50
CA HIS A 82 6.43 4.18 12.18
C HIS A 82 7.06 4.69 10.88
N ASP A 83 8.35 4.43 10.67
CA ASP A 83 9.06 4.89 9.48
C ASP A 83 8.49 4.23 8.22
N ILE A 84 8.26 2.92 8.27
CA ILE A 84 7.67 2.18 7.16
C ILE A 84 6.24 2.62 6.87
N CYS A 85 5.42 2.87 7.91
CA CYS A 85 4.10 3.47 7.75
C CYS A 85 4.18 4.83 7.06
N THR A 86 5.15 5.67 7.42
CA THR A 86 5.31 7.00 6.82
C THR A 86 5.63 6.89 5.32
N ILE A 87 6.50 5.96 4.94
CA ILE A 87 6.83 5.67 3.53
C ILE A 87 5.58 5.19 2.78
N ALA A 88 4.87 4.19 3.33
CA ALA A 88 3.64 3.65 2.74
C ALA A 88 2.60 4.74 2.48
N LEU A 89 2.40 5.66 3.43
CA LEU A 89 1.44 6.75 3.30
C LEU A 89 1.83 7.78 2.24
N ARG A 90 3.13 8.06 2.05
CA ARG A 90 3.60 8.94 0.97
C ARG A 90 3.36 8.31 -0.39
N ILE A 91 3.67 7.02 -0.53
CA ILE A 91 3.36 6.23 -1.73
C ILE A 91 1.87 6.32 -2.02
N TYR A 92 1.02 6.03 -1.04
CA TYR A 92 -0.43 6.07 -1.21
C TYR A 92 -0.93 7.43 -1.68
N LYS A 93 -0.51 8.51 -1.03
CA LYS A 93 -0.91 9.88 -1.43
C LYS A 93 -0.55 10.21 -2.87
N THR A 94 0.53 9.61 -3.38
CA THR A 94 0.97 9.77 -4.77
C THR A 94 0.04 9.05 -5.74
N ILE A 95 -0.35 7.80 -5.43
CA ILE A 95 -1.16 6.95 -6.33
C ILE A 95 -2.68 7.12 -6.17
N TYR A 96 -3.15 7.63 -5.03
CA TYR A 96 -4.56 7.74 -4.69
C TYR A 96 -5.40 8.55 -5.69
N PRO A 97 -4.95 9.70 -6.23
CA PRO A 97 -5.72 10.43 -7.23
C PRO A 97 -6.03 9.61 -8.49
N ALA A 98 -5.10 8.75 -8.91
CA ALA A 98 -5.29 7.86 -10.07
C ALA A 98 -6.32 6.76 -9.74
N ILE A 99 -6.22 6.16 -8.55
CA ILE A 99 -7.19 5.18 -8.05
C ILE A 99 -8.60 5.78 -7.98
N GLY A 100 -8.74 6.97 -7.38
CA GLY A 100 -10.01 7.66 -7.24
C GLY A 100 -10.63 8.04 -8.59
N THR A 101 -9.81 8.54 -9.52
CA THR A 101 -10.25 8.85 -10.89
C THR A 101 -10.75 7.60 -11.62
N PHE A 102 -10.04 6.47 -11.47
CA PHE A 102 -10.44 5.20 -12.07
C PHE A 102 -11.75 4.68 -11.45
N PHE A 103 -11.89 4.77 -10.12
CA PHE A 103 -13.10 4.34 -9.41
C PHE A 103 -14.36 5.10 -9.87
N GLN A 104 -14.25 6.41 -10.12
CA GLN A 104 -15.37 7.22 -10.62
C GLN A 104 -15.87 6.75 -12.00
N GLN A 105 -15.00 6.16 -12.82
CA GLN A 105 -15.35 5.61 -14.13
C GLN A 105 -15.77 4.14 -14.04
N TYR A 106 -15.13 3.40 -13.14
CA TYR A 106 -15.24 1.96 -12.97
C TYR A 106 -15.21 1.62 -11.49
N THR A 107 -16.38 1.46 -10.88
CA THR A 107 -16.45 1.04 -9.47
C THR A 107 -15.83 -0.36 -9.28
N PHE A 108 -15.12 -0.53 -8.17
CA PHE A 108 -14.51 -1.79 -7.73
C PHE A 108 -14.53 -1.85 -6.20
N SER A 109 -14.52 -3.06 -5.65
CA SER A 109 -14.54 -3.34 -4.21
C SER A 109 -13.15 -3.63 -3.64
N ARG A 110 -12.22 -4.09 -4.48
CA ARG A 110 -10.88 -4.50 -4.05
C ARG A 110 -9.82 -4.20 -5.10
N LEU A 111 -8.60 -3.94 -4.63
CA LEU A 111 -7.40 -3.76 -5.43
C LEU A 111 -6.41 -4.83 -5.00
N ILE A 112 -5.86 -5.53 -5.96
CA ILE A 112 -4.86 -6.56 -5.74
C ILE A 112 -3.68 -6.23 -6.64
N VAL A 113 -2.49 -6.09 -6.08
CA VAL A 113 -1.29 -5.90 -6.90
C VAL A 113 -0.96 -7.21 -7.59
N SER A 114 -1.08 -7.24 -8.92
CA SER A 114 -0.85 -8.41 -9.75
C SER A 114 0.63 -8.53 -10.13
N GLN A 115 1.25 -7.41 -10.50
CA GLN A 115 2.67 -7.36 -10.86
C GLN A 115 3.26 -5.95 -10.67
N CYS A 116 4.57 -5.89 -10.42
CA CYS A 116 5.36 -4.66 -10.41
C CYS A 116 6.48 -4.80 -11.45
N LEU A 117 6.43 -3.99 -12.52
CA LEU A 117 7.38 -4.02 -13.63
C LEU A 117 8.03 -2.64 -13.77
N GLY A 118 9.26 -2.51 -13.27
CA GLY A 118 9.94 -1.22 -13.26
C GLY A 118 9.16 -0.20 -12.43
N ASP A 119 8.69 0.87 -13.09
CA ASP A 119 7.92 1.95 -12.45
C ASP A 119 6.41 1.80 -12.62
N ASP A 120 5.95 0.70 -13.21
CA ASP A 120 4.54 0.40 -13.38
C ASP A 120 4.07 -0.64 -12.37
N LEU A 121 3.03 -0.28 -11.60
CA LEU A 121 2.33 -1.19 -10.70
C LEU A 121 0.99 -1.56 -11.32
N TYR A 122 0.82 -2.85 -11.64
CA TYR A 122 -0.40 -3.37 -12.23
C TYR A 122 -1.31 -3.88 -11.12
N VAL A 123 -2.51 -3.33 -11.08
CA VAL A 123 -3.46 -3.55 -10.01
C VAL A 123 -4.76 -4.09 -10.61
N GLU A 124 -5.18 -5.26 -10.14
CA GLU A 124 -6.46 -5.86 -10.46
C GLU A 124 -7.54 -5.20 -9.62
N CYS A 125 -8.52 -4.59 -10.29
CA CYS A 125 -9.71 -4.00 -9.71
C CYS A 125 -10.85 -5.01 -9.77
N CYS A 126 -11.25 -5.53 -8.60
CA CYS A 126 -12.25 -6.57 -8.43
C CYS A 126 -13.56 -6.03 -7.84
#